data_AF-A0A368ZHP2-F1
#
_entry.id   AF-A0A368ZHP2-F1
#
_cell.length_a   1.000
_cell.length_b   1.000
_cell.length_c   1.000
_cell.angle_alpha   90.00
_cell.angle_beta   90.00
_cell.angle_gamma   90.00
#
_symmetry.space_group_name_H-M   'P 1'
#
loop_
_entity.id
_entity.type
_entity.pdbx_description
1 polymer ?
#
loop_
_entity_poly.entity_id
_entity_poly.type
_entity_poly.pdbx_seq_one_letter_code
_entity_poly.pdbx_strand_id
1 'polypeptide(L)'
;MNWIYLIYFAFQSTLKMSQQDYLNDISEIKNLMHKSSRFISLSGLSGIMAGIYALIGAALTYYLVDTYSYGTLLLDGWIFRSVMLVLFFVASFSIVTGIILTTRKAKKNGEKIWNQSSRRLIFNFLIPLVAGGLYILIILSQGRYGQTGGLMLIFYGLALVNASKYSLGDIKYLGFIEMTLGLIATAFPGYGFWLWVMGFGFMHIIYGIWMHFKYDTN
;
A
#
# COMPACT_ATOMS: atom_id res chain seq x y z
N MET A 1 -10.42 4.32 -65.80
CA MET A 1 -10.12 3.84 -64.42
C MET A 1 -11.32 3.02 -63.97
N ASN A 2 -11.12 1.73 -63.68
CA ASN A 2 -12.20 0.75 -63.61
C ASN A 2 -12.85 0.76 -62.22
N TRP A 3 -13.98 1.47 -62.06
CA TRP A 3 -14.67 1.74 -60.79
C TRP A 3 -15.04 0.49 -59.99
N ILE A 4 -15.23 -0.64 -60.67
CA ILE A 4 -15.52 -1.94 -60.05
C ILE A 4 -14.35 -2.44 -59.21
N TYR A 5 -13.11 -2.22 -59.64
CA TYR A 5 -11.92 -2.60 -58.88
C TYR A 5 -11.73 -1.73 -57.63
N LEU A 6 -12.08 -0.44 -57.70
CA LEU A 6 -12.04 0.47 -56.55
C LEU A 6 -13.07 0.08 -55.48
N ILE A 7 -14.28 -0.30 -55.89
CA ILE A 7 -15.34 -0.77 -54.98
C ILE A 7 -14.95 -2.10 -54.35
N TYR A 8 -14.47 -3.07 -55.14
CA TYR A 8 -14.00 -4.35 -54.62
C TYR A 8 -12.81 -4.18 -53.66
N PHE A 9 -11.83 -3.34 -54.00
CA PHE A 9 -10.68 -3.07 -53.14
C PHE A 9 -11.08 -2.41 -51.83
N ALA A 10 -12.00 -1.42 -51.87
CA ALA A 10 -12.52 -0.77 -50.66
C ALA A 10 -13.34 -1.72 -49.78
N PHE A 11 -14.16 -2.59 -50.35
CA PHE A 11 -14.95 -3.58 -49.61
C PHE A 11 -14.06 -4.69 -49.01
N GLN A 12 -13.04 -5.13 -49.74
CA GLN A 12 -12.10 -6.15 -49.28
C GLN A 12 -11.14 -5.59 -48.21
N SER A 13 -10.76 -4.31 -48.28
CA SER A 13 -9.93 -3.66 -47.26
C SER A 13 -10.69 -3.32 -45.99
N THR A 14 -11.99 -2.98 -46.10
CA THR A 14 -12.86 -2.72 -44.93
C THR A 14 -13.38 -4.01 -44.26
N LEU A 15 -13.47 -5.13 -44.98
CA LEU A 15 -13.88 -6.44 -44.43
C LEU A 15 -12.71 -7.40 -44.13
N LYS A 16 -11.46 -7.07 -44.50
CA LYS A 16 -10.26 -7.81 -44.05
C LYS A 16 -9.80 -7.34 -42.67
N MET A 17 -10.70 -7.36 -41.70
CA MET A 17 -10.29 -7.58 -40.32
C MET A 17 -10.70 -9.00 -40.00
N SER A 18 -9.72 -9.89 -39.85
CA SER A 18 -10.04 -11.22 -39.34
C SER A 18 -10.59 -11.05 -37.93
N GLN A 19 -11.50 -11.94 -37.50
CA GLN A 19 -12.01 -11.91 -36.13
C GLN A 19 -10.87 -11.93 -35.09
N GLN A 20 -9.70 -12.47 -35.46
CA GLN A 20 -8.49 -12.46 -34.66
C GLN A 20 -7.89 -11.04 -34.49
N ASP A 21 -7.89 -10.23 -35.56
CA ASP A 21 -7.36 -8.85 -35.53
C ASP A 21 -8.24 -7.95 -34.65
N TYR A 22 -9.56 -8.08 -34.76
CA TYR A 22 -10.50 -7.37 -33.87
C TYR A 22 -10.31 -7.72 -32.39
N LEU A 23 -10.10 -9.01 -32.09
CA LEU A 23 -9.83 -9.45 -30.72
C LEU A 23 -8.47 -8.94 -30.21
N ASN A 24 -7.47 -8.86 -31.08
CA ASN A 24 -6.16 -8.28 -30.77
C ASN A 24 -6.26 -6.78 -30.48
N ASP A 25 -6.99 -6.03 -31.30
CA ASP A 25 -7.22 -4.59 -31.09
C ASP A 25 -7.97 -4.32 -29.79
N ILE A 26 -9.02 -5.10 -29.47
CA ILE A 26 -9.71 -4.99 -28.17
C ILE A 26 -8.76 -5.30 -27.01
N SER A 27 -7.90 -6.31 -27.16
CA SER A 27 -6.89 -6.64 -26.16
C SER A 27 -5.90 -5.50 -25.96
N GLU A 28 -5.46 -4.86 -27.04
CA GLU A 28 -4.55 -3.72 -27.03
C GLU A 28 -5.20 -2.48 -26.40
N ILE A 29 -6.44 -2.15 -26.77
CA ILE A 29 -7.22 -1.07 -26.14
C ILE A 29 -7.39 -1.33 -24.64
N LYS A 30 -7.73 -2.56 -24.24
CA LYS A 30 -7.83 -2.93 -22.81
C LYS A 30 -6.49 -2.77 -22.10
N ASN A 31 -5.38 -3.15 -22.72
CA ASN A 31 -4.04 -2.98 -22.17
C ASN A 31 -3.66 -1.51 -22.00
N LEU A 32 -3.93 -0.67 -23.01
CA LEU A 32 -3.71 0.77 -22.95
C LEU A 32 -4.57 1.42 -21.84
N MET A 33 -5.83 1.01 -21.71
CA MET A 33 -6.73 1.46 -20.65
C MET A 33 -6.25 1.01 -19.26
N HIS A 34 -5.73 -0.22 -19.12
CA HIS A 34 -5.16 -0.72 -17.87
C HIS A 34 -3.93 0.07 -17.44
N LYS A 35 -3.03 0.39 -18.38
CA LYS A 35 -1.81 1.16 -18.11
C LYS A 35 -2.10 2.64 -17.81
N SER A 36 -3.09 3.24 -18.47
CA SER A 36 -3.44 4.65 -18.25
C SER A 36 -4.24 4.90 -16.96
N SER A 37 -4.95 3.89 -16.45
CA SER A 37 -5.84 4.04 -15.28
C SER A 37 -5.20 3.69 -13.93
N ARG A 38 -4.05 2.99 -13.90
CA ARG A 38 -3.40 2.50 -12.68
C ARG A 38 -1.96 2.97 -12.55
N PHE A 39 -1.51 3.13 -11.31
CA PHE A 39 -0.13 3.49 -10.99
C PHE A 39 0.76 2.24 -10.97
N ILE A 40 1.76 2.20 -11.86
CA ILE A 40 2.59 1.01 -12.14
C ILE A 40 3.84 0.97 -11.27
N SER A 41 4.36 2.15 -10.91
CA SER A 41 5.73 2.31 -10.43
C SER A 41 5.92 2.23 -8.91
N LEU A 42 5.02 1.58 -8.16
CA LEU A 42 5.25 1.33 -6.73
C LEU A 42 6.47 0.40 -6.58
N SER A 43 7.41 0.71 -5.67
CA SER A 43 8.65 -0.06 -5.49
C SER A 43 8.52 -1.14 -4.42
N GLY A 44 8.86 -2.40 -4.72
CA GLY A 44 8.81 -3.51 -3.76
C GLY A 44 9.74 -3.30 -2.58
N LEU A 45 10.92 -2.76 -2.87
CA LEU A 45 11.91 -2.40 -1.87
C LEU A 45 11.38 -1.41 -0.81
N SER A 46 10.40 -0.55 -1.16
CA SER A 46 9.77 0.32 -0.16
C SER A 46 9.01 -0.45 0.92
N GLY A 47 8.33 -1.54 0.56
CA GLY A 47 7.64 -2.41 1.52
C GLY A 47 8.62 -3.14 2.44
N ILE A 48 9.74 -3.61 1.88
CA ILE A 48 10.82 -4.25 2.66
C ILE A 48 11.38 -3.28 3.69
N MET A 49 11.70 -2.05 3.28
CA MET A 49 12.24 -1.03 4.19
C MET A 49 11.22 -0.64 5.27
N ALA A 50 9.94 -0.47 4.93
CA ALA A 50 8.89 -0.18 5.90
C ALA A 50 8.81 -1.27 6.98
N GLY A 51 8.86 -2.54 6.58
CA GLY A 51 8.85 -3.65 7.54
C GLY A 51 10.10 -3.73 8.41
N ILE A 52 11.29 -3.47 7.84
CA ILE A 52 12.53 -3.38 8.63
C ILE A 52 12.44 -2.27 9.67
N TYR A 53 11.95 -1.08 9.28
CA TYR A 53 11.77 0.03 10.22
C TYR A 53 10.77 -0.31 11.32
N ALA A 54 9.66 -0.97 10.98
CA ALA A 54 8.68 -1.43 11.95
C ALA A 54 9.28 -2.44 12.95
N LEU A 55 10.08 -3.40 12.49
CA LEU A 55 10.75 -4.38 13.36
C LEU A 55 11.76 -3.73 14.30
N ILE A 56 12.57 -2.79 13.79
CA ILE A 56 13.52 -2.02 14.63
C ILE A 56 12.75 -1.18 15.66
N GLY A 57 11.71 -0.47 15.23
CA GLY A 57 10.88 0.34 16.12
C GLY A 57 10.17 -0.49 17.19
N ALA A 58 9.72 -1.69 16.83
CA ALA A 58 9.13 -2.64 17.77
C ALA A 58 10.15 -3.14 18.80
N ALA A 59 11.37 -3.50 18.36
CA ALA A 59 12.43 -3.92 19.27
C ALA A 59 12.81 -2.81 20.26
N LEU A 60 12.95 -1.56 19.78
CA LEU A 60 13.21 -0.40 20.63
C LEU A 60 12.06 -0.13 21.61
N THR A 61 10.82 -0.22 21.14
CA THR A 61 9.62 -0.04 21.98
C THR A 61 9.54 -1.12 23.06
N TYR A 62 9.76 -2.39 22.69
CA TYR A 62 9.78 -3.51 23.61
C TYR A 62 10.84 -3.30 24.69
N TYR A 63 12.08 -2.97 24.29
CA TYR A 63 13.16 -2.70 25.22
C TYR A 63 12.86 -1.55 26.19
N LEU A 64 12.32 -0.44 25.69
CA LEU A 64 11.94 0.70 26.52
C LEU A 64 10.85 0.35 27.54
N VAL A 65 9.80 -0.35 27.10
CA VAL A 65 8.66 -0.69 27.96
C VAL A 65 9.02 -1.76 28.97
N ASP A 66 9.77 -2.79 28.57
CA ASP A 66 10.19 -3.87 29.46
C ASP A 66 11.15 -3.36 30.54
N THR A 67 12.16 -2.58 30.14
CA THR A 67 13.21 -2.09 31.06
C THR A 67 12.70 -1.02 32.02
N TYR A 68 11.90 -0.06 31.53
CA TYR A 68 11.58 1.15 32.29
C TYR A 68 10.12 1.23 32.73
N SER A 69 9.25 0.32 32.27
CA SER A 69 7.81 0.32 32.56
C SER A 69 7.29 -1.04 33.03
N TYR A 70 8.18 -1.94 33.45
CA TYR A 70 7.86 -3.30 33.91
C TYR A 70 6.93 -4.06 32.95
N GLY A 71 7.17 -3.91 31.64
CA GLY A 71 6.39 -4.57 30.60
C GLY A 71 5.00 -3.97 30.34
N THR A 72 4.59 -2.93 31.06
CA THR A 72 3.28 -2.28 30.89
C THR A 72 3.45 -0.85 30.43
N LEU A 73 3.03 -0.53 29.21
CA LEU A 73 3.09 0.84 28.70
C LEU A 73 1.99 1.71 29.34
N LEU A 74 2.38 2.52 30.33
CA LEU A 74 1.53 3.56 30.91
C LEU A 74 1.43 4.73 29.94
N LEU A 75 0.24 5.32 29.80
CA LEU A 75 -0.03 6.40 28.83
C LEU A 75 0.17 7.79 29.41
N ASP A 76 1.25 7.91 30.15
CA ASP A 76 1.78 9.16 30.66
C ASP A 76 3.29 9.02 30.84
N GLY A 77 3.97 10.14 31.03
CA GLY A 77 5.39 10.18 31.30
C GLY A 77 6.27 10.06 30.06
N TRP A 78 7.56 9.98 30.32
CA TRP A 78 8.59 10.07 29.29
C TRP A 78 8.64 8.82 28.40
N ILE A 79 8.29 7.64 28.92
CA ILE A 79 8.31 6.36 28.17
C ILE A 79 7.26 6.40 27.04
N PHE A 80 6.02 6.80 27.36
CA PHE A 80 4.99 6.96 26.35
C PHE A 80 5.40 7.94 25.26
N ARG A 81 5.96 9.10 25.63
CA ARG A 81 6.47 10.10 24.68
C ARG A 81 7.58 9.52 23.80
N SER A 82 8.49 8.73 24.37
CA SER A 82 9.54 8.04 23.61
C SER A 82 8.97 7.02 22.63
N VAL A 83 7.96 6.23 23.02
CA VAL A 83 7.31 5.27 22.11
C VAL A 83 6.58 6.00 20.97
N MET A 84 5.88 7.10 21.26
CA MET A 84 5.27 7.94 20.22
C MET A 84 6.31 8.51 19.26
N LEU A 85 7.46 8.90 19.77
CA LEU A 85 8.59 9.41 18.98
C LEU A 85 9.21 8.31 18.10
N VAL A 86 9.33 7.08 18.62
CA VAL A 86 9.74 5.90 17.83
C VAL A 86 8.75 5.65 16.69
N LEU A 87 7.44 5.60 16.97
CA LEU A 87 6.41 5.44 15.95
C LEU A 87 6.47 6.55 14.89
N PHE A 88 6.68 7.79 15.31
CA PHE A 88 6.86 8.92 14.39
C PHE A 88 8.06 8.73 13.46
N PHE A 89 9.20 8.26 13.97
CA PHE A 89 10.36 7.96 13.12
C PHE A 89 10.15 6.79 12.19
N VAL A 90 9.50 5.71 12.66
CA VAL A 90 9.14 4.56 11.80
C VAL A 90 8.28 5.02 10.64
N ALA A 91 7.23 5.80 10.91
CA ALA A 91 6.35 6.34 9.89
C ALA A 91 7.10 7.28 8.93
N SER A 92 7.89 8.21 9.47
CA SER A 92 8.64 9.20 8.69
C SER A 92 9.65 8.55 7.76
N PHE A 93 10.46 7.61 8.25
CA PHE A 93 11.44 6.90 7.41
C PHE A 93 10.77 6.01 6.37
N SER A 94 9.66 5.35 6.71
CA SER A 94 8.89 4.56 5.75
C SER A 94 8.31 5.42 4.61
N ILE A 95 7.76 6.59 4.94
CA ILE A 95 7.22 7.52 3.93
C ILE A 95 8.34 8.08 3.05
N VAL A 96 9.43 8.58 3.65
CA VAL A 96 10.55 9.19 2.92
C VAL A 96 11.20 8.18 1.98
N THR A 97 11.52 6.97 2.48
CA THR A 97 12.09 5.92 1.63
C THR A 97 11.11 5.44 0.57
N GLY A 98 9.83 5.30 0.90
CA GLY A 98 8.79 4.94 -0.05
C GLY A 98 8.70 5.93 -1.20
N ILE A 99 8.71 7.22 -0.92
CA ILE A 99 8.71 8.28 -1.94
C ILE A 99 9.98 8.21 -2.78
N ILE A 100 11.17 8.11 -2.17
CA ILE A 100 12.45 8.08 -2.90
C ILE A 100 12.54 6.88 -3.83
N LEU A 101 12.25 5.68 -3.34
CA LEU A 101 12.38 4.44 -4.12
C LEU A 101 11.33 4.35 -5.23
N THR A 102 10.08 4.71 -4.93
CA THR A 102 9.00 4.80 -5.93
C THR A 102 9.31 5.85 -7.00
N THR A 103 9.88 7.00 -6.61
CA THR A 103 10.33 8.05 -7.54
C THR A 103 11.44 7.56 -8.46
N ARG A 104 12.44 6.86 -7.91
CA ARG A 104 13.53 6.27 -8.70
C ARG A 104 13.01 5.23 -9.69
N LYS A 105 12.08 4.36 -9.27
CA LYS A 105 11.45 3.36 -10.14
C LYS A 105 10.64 4.02 -11.27
N ALA A 106 9.80 5.00 -10.94
CA ALA A 106 9.02 5.73 -11.94
C ALA A 106 9.90 6.40 -13.01
N LYS A 107 11.01 7.04 -12.58
CA LYS A 107 11.99 7.64 -13.51
C LYS A 107 12.65 6.58 -14.41
N LYS A 108 13.05 5.43 -13.85
CA LYS A 108 13.63 4.32 -14.62
C LYS A 108 12.65 3.80 -15.69
N ASN A 109 11.35 3.81 -15.39
CA ASN A 109 10.29 3.34 -16.28
C ASN A 109 9.75 4.41 -17.24
N GLY A 110 10.32 5.63 -17.24
CA GLY A 110 9.84 6.74 -18.07
C GLY A 110 8.46 7.29 -17.67
N GLU A 111 7.98 6.97 -16.47
CA GLU A 111 6.66 7.39 -15.97
C GLU A 111 6.72 8.70 -15.17
N LYS A 112 5.69 9.54 -15.33
CA LYS A 112 5.50 10.69 -14.44
C LYS A 112 4.99 10.22 -13.07
N ILE A 113 5.73 10.56 -12.02
CA ILE A 113 5.39 10.23 -10.61
C ILE A 113 4.05 10.85 -10.21
N TRP A 114 3.78 12.06 -10.66
CA TRP A 114 2.57 12.81 -10.32
C TRP A 114 1.63 12.89 -11.51
N ASN A 115 0.82 11.86 -11.69
CA ASN A 115 -0.17 11.74 -12.74
C ASN A 115 -1.58 11.53 -12.13
N GLN A 116 -2.59 11.34 -12.97
CA GLN A 116 -3.97 11.19 -12.49
C GLN A 116 -4.16 9.91 -11.64
N SER A 117 -3.49 8.81 -11.99
CA SER A 117 -3.59 7.54 -11.26
C SER A 117 -2.88 7.61 -9.90
N SER A 118 -1.71 8.24 -9.80
CA SER A 118 -1.01 8.41 -8.51
C SER A 118 -1.74 9.35 -7.56
N ARG A 119 -2.36 10.44 -8.08
CA ARG A 119 -3.26 11.28 -7.27
C ARG A 119 -4.43 10.47 -6.72
N ARG A 120 -5.13 9.72 -7.58
CA ARG A 120 -6.27 8.89 -7.15
C ARG A 120 -5.85 7.86 -6.10
N LEU A 121 -4.69 7.21 -6.28
CA LEU A 121 -4.13 6.27 -5.32
C LEU A 121 -3.91 6.94 -3.96
N ILE A 122 -3.21 8.08 -3.92
CA ILE A 122 -2.91 8.79 -2.68
C ILE A 122 -4.18 9.30 -1.99
N PHE A 123 -5.11 9.93 -2.73
CA PHE A 123 -6.36 10.39 -2.15
C PHE A 123 -7.17 9.25 -1.54
N ASN A 124 -7.30 8.11 -2.24
CA ASN A 124 -8.05 6.96 -1.73
C ASN A 124 -7.34 6.25 -0.58
N PHE A 125 -6.01 6.30 -0.53
CA PHE A 125 -5.22 5.83 0.60
C PHE A 125 -5.42 6.73 1.83
N LEU A 126 -5.38 8.06 1.65
CA LEU A 126 -5.44 9.02 2.75
C LEU A 126 -6.81 9.09 3.42
N ILE A 127 -7.92 8.85 2.69
CA ILE A 127 -9.27 8.96 3.28
C ILE A 127 -9.44 8.03 4.50
N PRO A 128 -9.25 6.69 4.41
CA PRO A 128 -9.35 5.83 5.59
C PRO A 128 -8.24 6.09 6.61
N LEU A 129 -7.03 6.43 6.16
CA LEU A 129 -5.89 6.64 7.04
C LEU A 129 -6.08 7.85 7.95
N VAL A 130 -6.53 8.99 7.41
CA VAL A 130 -6.79 10.21 8.17
C VAL A 130 -7.99 10.02 9.10
N ALA A 131 -9.08 9.44 8.60
CA ALA A 131 -10.25 9.14 9.44
C ALA A 131 -9.88 8.23 10.62
N GLY A 132 -9.09 7.18 10.34
CA GLY A 132 -8.59 6.26 11.35
C GLY A 132 -7.63 6.89 12.34
N GLY A 133 -6.67 7.68 11.85
CA GLY A 133 -5.72 8.41 12.70
C GLY A 133 -6.43 9.37 13.66
N LEU A 134 -7.39 10.15 13.17
CA LEU A 134 -8.22 11.02 14.00
C LEU A 134 -9.04 10.21 15.01
N TYR A 135 -9.66 9.11 14.59
CA TYR A 135 -10.43 8.23 15.48
C TYR A 135 -9.56 7.63 16.59
N ILE A 136 -8.34 7.18 16.26
CA ILE A 136 -7.37 6.69 17.24
C ILE A 136 -7.03 7.78 18.25
N LEU A 137 -6.76 9.02 17.82
CA LEU A 137 -6.49 10.13 18.73
C LEU A 137 -7.67 10.43 19.67
N ILE A 138 -8.91 10.36 19.16
CA ILE A 138 -10.12 10.51 19.98
C ILE A 138 -10.20 9.41 21.04
N ILE A 139 -10.04 8.14 20.66
CA ILE A 139 -10.07 7.00 21.59
C ILE A 139 -8.95 7.10 22.63
N LEU A 140 -7.74 7.52 22.25
CA LEU A 140 -6.65 7.78 23.18
C LEU A 140 -7.04 8.89 24.18
N SER A 141 -7.68 9.97 23.72
CA SER A 141 -8.15 11.04 24.63
C SER A 141 -9.21 10.57 25.63
N GLN A 142 -9.91 9.48 25.34
CA GLN A 142 -10.95 8.88 26.20
C GLN A 142 -10.42 7.82 27.17
N GLY A 143 -9.11 7.54 27.20
CA GLY A 143 -8.57 6.52 28.11
C GLY A 143 -8.56 5.08 27.55
N ARG A 144 -8.95 4.87 26.28
CA ARG A 144 -9.22 3.52 25.73
C ARG A 144 -8.05 2.97 24.92
N TYR A 145 -6.94 2.75 25.61
CA TYR A 145 -5.62 2.61 24.99
C TYR A 145 -5.25 1.24 24.43
N GLY A 146 -5.88 0.17 24.93
CA GLY A 146 -5.56 -1.21 24.49
C GLY A 146 -5.93 -1.51 23.03
N GLN A 147 -6.73 -0.67 22.38
CA GLN A 147 -7.22 -0.91 21.02
C GLN A 147 -6.34 -0.29 19.93
N THR A 148 -5.36 0.54 20.30
CA THR A 148 -4.61 1.39 19.37
C THR A 148 -3.92 0.60 18.25
N GLY A 149 -3.21 -0.49 18.60
CA GLY A 149 -2.52 -1.32 17.61
C GLY A 149 -3.49 -1.99 16.63
N GLY A 150 -4.61 -2.52 17.12
CA GLY A 150 -5.64 -3.12 16.28
C GLY A 150 -6.32 -2.11 15.36
N LEU A 151 -6.62 -0.91 15.87
CA LEU A 151 -7.19 0.18 15.06
C LEU A 151 -6.22 0.65 13.97
N MET A 152 -4.92 0.75 14.27
CA MET A 152 -3.90 1.08 13.26
C MET A 152 -3.91 0.06 12.12
N LEU A 153 -3.91 -1.24 12.45
CA LEU A 153 -3.98 -2.33 11.47
C LEU A 153 -5.25 -2.28 10.62
N ILE A 154 -6.42 -2.08 11.23
CA ILE A 154 -7.71 -2.00 10.52
C ILE A 154 -7.75 -0.83 9.55
N PHE A 155 -7.47 0.39 10.02
CA PHE A 155 -7.58 1.58 9.18
C PHE A 155 -6.51 1.63 8.11
N TYR A 156 -5.31 1.13 8.40
CA TYR A 156 -4.28 0.95 7.39
C TYR A 156 -4.68 -0.10 6.35
N GLY A 157 -5.22 -1.24 6.77
CA GLY A 157 -5.74 -2.28 5.88
C GLY A 157 -6.84 -1.74 4.94
N LEU A 158 -7.77 -0.94 5.48
CA LEU A 158 -8.79 -0.25 4.69
C LEU A 158 -8.19 0.76 3.72
N ALA A 159 -7.17 1.52 4.13
CA ALA A 159 -6.43 2.43 3.26
C ALA A 159 -5.79 1.69 2.07
N LEU A 160 -5.14 0.55 2.32
CA LEU A 160 -4.56 -0.28 1.27
C LEU A 160 -5.61 -0.86 0.32
N VAL A 161 -6.70 -1.43 0.84
CA VAL A 161 -7.79 -1.97 0.02
C VAL A 161 -8.42 -0.88 -0.85
N ASN A 162 -8.64 0.31 -0.29
CA ASN A 162 -9.22 1.42 -1.06
C ASN A 162 -8.27 1.95 -2.15
N ALA A 163 -6.98 2.08 -1.82
CA ALA A 163 -5.94 2.51 -2.77
C ALA A 163 -5.67 1.49 -3.89
N SER A 164 -5.85 0.18 -3.60
CA SER A 164 -5.52 -0.92 -4.50
C SER A 164 -6.21 -0.83 -5.88
N LYS A 165 -7.39 -0.21 -5.96
CA LYS A 165 -8.14 -0.01 -7.21
C LYS A 165 -7.36 0.81 -8.24
N TYR A 166 -6.43 1.64 -7.76
CA TYR A 166 -5.65 2.59 -8.57
C TYR A 166 -4.17 2.21 -8.66
N SER A 167 -3.76 1.04 -8.16
CA SER A 167 -2.39 0.54 -8.22
C SER A 167 -2.32 -0.73 -9.07
N LEU A 168 -1.23 -0.91 -9.82
CA LEU A 168 -0.85 -2.23 -10.32
C LEU A 168 -0.05 -2.95 -9.24
N GLY A 169 -0.67 -3.97 -8.69
CA GLY A 169 -0.08 -4.78 -7.63
C GLY A 169 -1.19 -5.43 -6.82
N ASP A 170 -0.81 -6.48 -6.12
CA ASP A 170 -1.75 -7.21 -5.28
C ASP A 170 -1.78 -6.66 -3.83
N ILE A 171 -1.61 -5.33 -3.68
CA ILE A 171 -1.58 -4.63 -2.38
C ILE A 171 -2.87 -4.82 -1.56
N LYS A 172 -3.99 -5.13 -2.24
CA LYS A 172 -5.25 -5.50 -1.60
C LYS A 172 -5.10 -6.71 -0.66
N TYR A 173 -4.23 -7.68 -0.97
CA TYR A 173 -4.04 -8.85 -0.11
C TYR A 173 -3.34 -8.48 1.17
N LEU A 174 -2.32 -7.60 1.12
CA LEU A 174 -1.74 -7.02 2.33
C LEU A 174 -2.83 -6.29 3.13
N GLY A 175 -3.66 -5.48 2.48
CA GLY A 175 -4.78 -4.80 3.14
C GLY A 175 -5.77 -5.74 3.85
N PHE A 176 -6.11 -6.87 3.25
CA PHE A 176 -6.97 -7.89 3.89
C PHE A 176 -6.28 -8.59 5.06
N ILE A 177 -4.97 -8.87 4.95
CA ILE A 177 -4.19 -9.44 6.05
C ILE A 177 -4.16 -8.47 7.24
N GLU A 178 -3.82 -7.19 7.00
CA GLU A 178 -3.77 -6.15 8.04
C GLU A 178 -5.14 -5.98 8.72
N MET A 179 -6.22 -5.94 7.95
CA MET A 179 -7.57 -5.84 8.50
C MET A 179 -7.93 -7.06 9.36
N THR A 180 -7.55 -8.27 8.93
CA THR A 180 -7.78 -9.51 9.69
C THR A 180 -6.99 -9.50 11.00
N LEU A 181 -5.69 -9.18 10.94
CA LEU A 181 -4.83 -9.05 12.13
C LEU A 181 -5.37 -7.98 13.08
N GLY A 182 -5.86 -6.86 12.56
CA GLY A 182 -6.44 -5.78 13.35
C GLY A 182 -7.76 -6.17 14.03
N LEU A 183 -8.62 -6.95 13.37
CA LEU A 183 -9.83 -7.50 13.99
C LEU A 183 -9.47 -8.48 15.11
N ILE A 184 -8.47 -9.34 14.92
CA ILE A 184 -7.97 -10.23 15.98
C ILE A 184 -7.37 -9.41 17.14
N ALA A 185 -6.60 -8.36 16.84
CA ALA A 185 -5.98 -7.49 17.84
C ALA A 185 -7.01 -6.69 18.66
N THR A 186 -8.11 -6.29 18.05
CA THR A 186 -9.21 -5.61 18.76
C THR A 186 -10.05 -6.57 19.60
N ALA A 187 -10.22 -7.81 19.15
CA ALA A 187 -10.87 -8.88 19.94
C ALA A 187 -10.01 -9.32 21.14
N PHE A 188 -8.69 -9.32 20.99
CA PHE A 188 -7.74 -9.68 22.05
C PHE A 188 -6.70 -8.57 22.28
N PRO A 189 -7.05 -7.49 23.00
CA PRO A 189 -6.21 -6.30 23.16
C PRO A 189 -4.79 -6.56 23.69
N GLY A 190 -4.60 -7.62 24.50
CA GLY A 190 -3.29 -7.99 25.03
C GLY A 190 -2.26 -8.42 23.96
N TYR A 191 -2.71 -8.81 22.78
CA TYR A 191 -1.83 -9.20 21.66
C TYR A 191 -1.62 -8.09 20.63
N GLY A 192 -2.17 -6.88 20.86
CA GLY A 192 -2.14 -5.79 19.89
C GLY A 192 -0.73 -5.41 19.43
N PHE A 193 0.25 -5.40 20.34
CA PHE A 193 1.66 -5.16 19.99
C PHE A 193 2.21 -6.23 19.04
N TRP A 194 2.04 -7.51 19.37
CA TRP A 194 2.57 -8.61 18.58
C TRP A 194 1.91 -8.74 17.21
N LEU A 195 0.60 -8.50 17.13
CA LEU A 195 -0.11 -8.47 15.85
C LEU A 195 0.30 -7.26 15.01
N TRP A 196 0.61 -6.13 15.64
CA TRP A 196 1.19 -4.97 14.97
C TRP A 196 2.56 -5.29 14.37
N VAL A 197 3.44 -5.97 15.12
CA VAL A 197 4.75 -6.45 14.65
C VAL A 197 4.59 -7.42 13.46
N MET A 198 3.60 -8.31 13.54
CA MET A 198 3.29 -9.25 12.46
C MET A 198 2.86 -8.53 11.19
N GLY A 199 1.92 -7.59 11.27
CA GLY A 199 1.42 -6.82 10.12
C GLY A 199 2.47 -5.85 9.57
N PHE A 200 2.77 -4.81 10.33
CA PHE A 200 3.67 -3.73 9.89
C PHE A 200 5.12 -4.17 9.69
N GLY A 201 5.58 -5.21 10.39
CA GLY A 201 6.93 -5.75 10.23
C GLY A 201 7.00 -6.85 9.19
N PHE A 202 6.58 -8.06 9.57
CA PHE A 202 6.79 -9.26 8.76
C PHE A 202 5.97 -9.25 7.46
N MET A 203 4.67 -8.94 7.51
CA MET A 203 3.82 -8.98 6.31
C MET A 203 4.22 -7.93 5.28
N HIS A 204 4.73 -6.77 5.71
CA HIS A 204 5.30 -5.76 4.81
C HIS A 204 6.58 -6.24 4.11
N ILE A 205 7.46 -6.95 4.82
CA ILE A 205 8.65 -7.56 4.21
C ILE A 205 8.23 -8.63 3.19
N ILE A 206 7.35 -9.55 3.56
CA ILE A 206 6.88 -10.63 2.67
C ILE A 206 6.24 -10.03 1.42
N TYR A 207 5.33 -9.07 1.59
CA TYR A 207 4.69 -8.37 0.47
C TYR A 207 5.71 -7.60 -0.39
N GLY A 208 6.65 -6.89 0.24
CA GLY A 208 7.69 -6.13 -0.44
C GLY A 208 8.60 -7.02 -1.29
N ILE A 209 9.01 -8.18 -0.76
CA ILE A 209 9.77 -9.20 -1.49
C ILE A 209 8.98 -9.70 -2.70
N TRP A 210 7.72 -10.09 -2.49
CA TRP A 210 6.86 -10.58 -3.56
C TRP A 210 6.67 -9.54 -4.66
N MET A 211 6.47 -8.27 -4.28
CA MET A 211 6.29 -7.18 -5.22
C MET A 211 7.59 -6.84 -5.97
N HIS A 212 8.73 -6.93 -5.29
CA HIS A 212 10.05 -6.76 -5.90
C HIS A 212 10.29 -7.80 -7.00
N PHE A 213 10.16 -9.08 -6.69
CA PHE A 213 10.40 -10.13 -7.68
C PHE A 213 9.39 -10.12 -8.84
N LYS A 214 8.12 -9.78 -8.58
CA LYS A 214 7.09 -9.80 -9.62
C LYS A 214 7.10 -8.56 -10.51
N TYR A 215 7.47 -7.38 -9.98
CA TYR A 215 7.30 -6.10 -10.68
C TYR A 215 8.54 -5.19 -10.71
N ASP A 216 9.61 -5.48 -9.96
CA ASP A 216 10.86 -4.69 -9.99
C ASP A 216 11.99 -5.40 -10.76
N THR A 217 12.00 -6.74 -10.81
CA THR A 217 13.12 -7.54 -11.36
C THR A 217 12.97 -7.94 -12.84
N ASN A 218 12.09 -7.27 -13.60
CA ASN A 218 11.97 -7.45 -15.06
C ASN A 218 12.36 -6.17 -15.80
#